data_AF-A0A0S7WI97-F1
#
_entry.id   AF-A0A0S7WI97-F1
#
_cell.length_a   1.000
_cell.length_b   1.000
_cell.length_c   1.000
_cell.angle_alpha   90.00
_cell.angle_beta   90.00
_cell.angle_gamma   90.00
#
_symmetry.space_group_name_H-M   'P 1'
#
loop_
_entity.id
_entity.type
_entity.pdbx_description
1 polymer ?
#
loop_
_entity_poly.entity_id
_entity_poly.type
_entity_poly.pdbx_seq_one_letter_code
_entity_poly.pdbx_strand_id
1 'polypeptide(L)'
;MRRQIPLLLTAIVGFVYIIQFFIPHRPFNIFEHLFTDWFLIIAACAIWLGVLNLLKLSLEKVYKRGKDWPYSVVTVAGFLLITIAGFFFSGGRQFQNPGTPFDYIYVNIFTPLSATMFALLAFFVASASYRAFRARTREATLLLLAGFFVMLGRVPVGDLITQWLPVGYRLSNLTDWIMNVPQTAGQRAIMIGIALGIMSTSLRVILGIERTITGGE
;
A
#
# COMPACT_ATOMS: atom_id res chain seq x y z
N MET A 1 -37.60 -6.37 10.92
CA MET A 1 -37.28 -7.81 10.91
C MET A 1 -36.31 -8.24 9.80
N ARG A 2 -36.46 -7.84 8.52
CA ARG A 2 -35.54 -8.25 7.43
C ARG A 2 -34.07 -7.79 7.57
N ARG A 3 -33.80 -6.73 8.35
CA ARG A 3 -32.44 -6.20 8.61
C ARG A 3 -31.78 -6.71 9.89
N GLN A 4 -32.54 -7.30 10.83
CA GLN A 4 -31.99 -7.76 12.11
C GLN A 4 -31.27 -9.11 11.96
N ILE A 5 -31.74 -9.97 11.06
CA ILE A 5 -31.16 -11.30 10.82
C ILE A 5 -29.72 -11.18 10.27
N PRO A 6 -29.43 -10.35 9.25
CA PRO A 6 -28.05 -10.17 8.76
C PRO A 6 -27.10 -9.56 9.80
N LEU A 7 -27.59 -8.61 10.61
CA LEU A 7 -26.79 -7.98 11.67
C LEU A 7 -26.44 -8.97 12.77
N LEU A 8 -27.40 -9.80 13.17
CA LEU A 8 -27.20 -10.82 14.19
C LEU A 8 -26.24 -11.91 13.69
N LEU A 9 -26.36 -12.33 12.42
CA LEU A 9 -25.39 -13.23 11.79
C LEU A 9 -23.99 -12.62 11.75
N THR A 10 -23.86 -11.35 11.35
CA THR A 10 -22.56 -10.66 11.28
C THR A 10 -21.91 -10.55 12.66
N ALA A 11 -22.71 -10.24 13.69
CA ALA A 11 -22.24 -10.19 15.07
C ALA A 11 -21.73 -11.56 15.55
N ILE A 12 -22.53 -12.62 15.36
CA ILE A 12 -22.14 -13.98 15.77
C ILE A 12 -20.88 -14.44 15.05
N VAL A 13 -20.83 -14.30 13.72
CA VAL A 13 -19.68 -14.70 12.90
C VAL A 13 -18.43 -13.91 13.29
N GLY A 14 -18.56 -12.59 13.48
CA GLY A 14 -17.45 -11.73 13.91
C GLY A 14 -16.90 -12.11 15.28
N PHE A 15 -17.76 -12.39 16.27
CA PHE A 15 -17.32 -12.85 17.59
C PHE A 15 -16.66 -14.22 17.54
N VAL A 16 -17.19 -15.16 16.76
CA VAL A 16 -16.58 -16.49 16.57
C VAL A 16 -15.17 -16.35 15.99
N TYR A 17 -14.98 -15.45 15.01
CA TYR A 17 -13.67 -15.19 14.41
C TYR A 17 -12.67 -14.57 15.40
N ILE A 18 -13.13 -13.61 16.22
CA ILE A 18 -12.29 -13.03 17.28
C ILE A 18 -11.86 -14.10 18.29
N ILE A 19 -12.80 -14.93 18.76
CA ILE A 19 -12.51 -15.99 19.75
C ILE A 19 -11.54 -17.02 19.17
N GLN A 20 -11.74 -17.42 17.92
CA GLN A 20 -10.84 -18.30 17.20
C GLN A 20 -9.41 -17.77 17.16
N PHE A 21 -9.23 -16.48 16.86
CA PHE A 21 -7.89 -15.88 16.76
C PHE A 21 -7.10 -16.00 18.07
N PHE A 22 -7.77 -15.91 19.22
CA PHE A 22 -7.11 -16.02 20.53
C PHE A 22 -7.01 -17.46 21.07
N ILE A 23 -7.84 -18.40 20.59
CA ILE A 23 -7.88 -19.79 21.07
C ILE A 23 -7.72 -20.77 19.88
N PRO A 24 -6.48 -21.04 19.44
CA PRO A 24 -6.20 -21.95 18.33
C PRO A 24 -6.19 -23.42 18.79
N HIS A 25 -7.27 -23.89 19.40
CA HIS A 25 -7.46 -25.30 19.77
C HIS A 25 -8.68 -25.90 19.06
N ARG A 26 -8.67 -27.22 18.79
CA ARG A 26 -9.85 -27.92 18.24
C ARG A 26 -11.02 -27.74 19.21
N PRO A 27 -12.24 -27.38 18.77
CA PRO A 27 -12.77 -27.38 17.39
C PRO A 27 -12.60 -26.07 16.60
N PHE A 28 -12.11 -24.98 17.21
CA PHE A 28 -12.10 -23.64 16.61
C PHE A 28 -11.14 -23.49 15.42
N ASN A 29 -10.11 -24.32 15.32
CA ASN A 29 -9.20 -24.36 14.16
C ASN A 29 -9.94 -24.75 12.84
N ILE A 30 -10.97 -25.59 12.90
CA ILE A 30 -11.70 -26.04 11.68
C ILE A 30 -12.43 -24.86 11.02
N PHE A 31 -12.96 -23.93 11.82
CA PHE A 31 -13.61 -22.74 11.28
C PHE A 31 -12.63 -21.84 10.54
N GLU A 32 -11.32 -21.91 10.82
CA GLU A 32 -10.29 -21.01 10.26
C GLU A 32 -10.13 -21.30 8.79
N HIS A 33 -9.97 -22.59 8.47
CA HIS A 33 -9.90 -23.09 7.11
C HIS A 33 -11.19 -22.78 6.35
N LEU A 34 -12.36 -23.01 6.96
CA LEU A 34 -13.63 -22.71 6.32
C LEU A 34 -13.74 -21.22 5.98
N PHE A 35 -13.50 -20.31 6.93
CA PHE A 35 -13.57 -18.87 6.68
C PHE A 35 -12.50 -18.40 5.68
N THR A 36 -11.30 -18.94 5.75
CA THR A 36 -10.22 -18.64 4.81
C THR A 36 -10.59 -19.06 3.40
N ASP A 37 -11.14 -20.25 3.22
CA ASP A 37 -11.58 -20.75 1.91
C ASP A 37 -12.70 -19.90 1.33
N TRP A 38 -13.73 -19.58 2.13
CA TRP A 38 -14.81 -18.67 1.72
C TRP A 38 -14.28 -17.28 1.37
N PHE A 39 -13.37 -16.74 2.17
CA PHE A 39 -12.73 -15.46 1.89
C PHE A 39 -11.95 -15.49 0.57
N LEU A 40 -11.17 -16.55 0.32
CA LEU A 40 -10.42 -16.72 -0.91
C LEU A 40 -11.33 -16.83 -2.14
N ILE A 41 -12.46 -17.55 -2.03
CA ILE A 41 -13.46 -17.64 -3.10
C ILE A 41 -14.06 -16.26 -3.41
N ILE A 42 -14.47 -15.50 -2.37
CA ILE A 42 -15.01 -14.15 -2.53
C ILE A 42 -13.96 -13.20 -3.12
N ALA A 43 -12.72 -13.27 -2.62
CA ALA A 43 -11.61 -12.46 -3.11
C ALA A 43 -11.29 -12.75 -4.58
N ALA A 44 -11.31 -14.03 -4.99
CA ALA A 44 -11.14 -14.40 -6.39
C ALA A 44 -12.22 -13.77 -7.28
N CYS A 45 -13.49 -13.85 -6.89
CA CYS A 45 -14.60 -13.18 -7.59
C CYS A 45 -14.43 -11.65 -7.61
N ALA A 46 -13.99 -11.06 -6.51
CA ALA A 46 -13.77 -9.62 -6.39
C ALA A 46 -12.66 -9.11 -7.32
N ILE A 47 -11.57 -9.88 -7.48
CA ILE A 47 -10.50 -9.57 -8.44
C ILE A 47 -11.07 -9.47 -9.85
N TRP A 48 -11.87 -10.45 -10.27
CA TRP A 48 -12.52 -10.43 -11.58
C TRP A 48 -13.44 -9.24 -11.76
N LEU A 49 -14.28 -8.93 -10.77
CA LEU A 49 -15.15 -7.75 -10.80
C LEU A 49 -14.35 -6.45 -10.85
N GLY A 50 -13.24 -6.36 -10.12
CA GLY A 50 -12.35 -5.21 -10.12
C GLY A 50 -11.73 -4.96 -11.49
N VAL A 51 -11.23 -6.01 -12.13
CA VAL A 51 -10.67 -5.96 -13.50
C VAL A 51 -11.74 -5.54 -14.50
N LEU A 52 -12.92 -6.18 -14.47
CA LEU A 52 -14.02 -5.84 -15.37
C LEU A 52 -14.51 -4.41 -15.18
N ASN A 53 -14.58 -3.93 -13.93
CA ASN A 53 -14.98 -2.56 -13.64
C ASN A 53 -13.95 -1.54 -14.15
N LEU A 54 -12.66 -1.82 -13.95
CA LEU A 54 -11.58 -0.99 -14.48
C LEU A 54 -11.64 -0.91 -16.01
N LEU A 55 -11.80 -2.04 -16.68
CA LEU A 55 -11.93 -2.11 -18.14
C LEU A 55 -13.17 -1.39 -18.62
N LYS A 56 -14.33 -1.63 -17.99
CA LYS A 56 -15.58 -0.95 -18.33
C LYS A 56 -15.43 0.57 -18.22
N LEU A 57 -14.95 1.08 -17.09
CA LEU A 57 -14.78 2.51 -16.86
C LEU A 57 -13.80 3.13 -17.86
N SER A 58 -12.69 2.45 -18.12
CA SER A 58 -11.66 2.94 -19.03
C SER A 58 -12.15 2.93 -20.49
N LEU A 59 -12.81 1.85 -20.93
CA LEU A 59 -13.38 1.74 -22.28
C LEU A 59 -14.54 2.70 -22.50
N GLU A 60 -15.42 2.89 -21.51
CA GLU A 60 -16.52 3.84 -21.59
C GLU A 60 -15.99 5.27 -21.71
N LYS A 61 -14.93 5.60 -20.98
CA LYS A 61 -14.25 6.90 -21.05
C LYS A 61 -13.57 7.14 -22.41
N VAL A 62 -13.02 6.09 -23.03
CA VAL A 62 -12.46 6.14 -24.38
C VAL A 62 -13.56 6.30 -25.44
N TYR A 63 -14.65 5.52 -25.34
CA TYR A 63 -15.77 5.56 -26.27
C TYR A 63 -16.48 6.92 -26.24
N LYS A 64 -16.75 7.46 -25.05
CA LYS A 64 -17.40 8.76 -24.87
C LYS A 64 -16.45 9.96 -25.04
N ARG A 65 -15.16 9.72 -25.33
CA ARG A 65 -14.09 10.73 -25.38
C ARG A 65 -14.16 11.73 -24.24
N GLY A 66 -14.30 11.21 -23.01
CA GLY A 66 -14.39 12.04 -21.82
C GLY A 66 -13.10 12.83 -21.54
N LYS A 67 -13.15 13.72 -20.56
CA LYS A 67 -11.95 14.41 -20.05
C LYS A 67 -10.88 13.37 -19.68
N ASP A 68 -9.63 13.55 -20.11
CA ASP A 68 -8.51 12.64 -19.83
C ASP A 68 -8.63 11.23 -20.49
N TRP A 69 -9.37 11.10 -21.60
CA TRP A 69 -9.48 9.85 -22.35
C TRP A 69 -8.16 9.24 -22.84
N PRO A 70 -7.10 10.01 -23.21
CA PRO A 70 -5.86 9.38 -23.70
C PRO A 70 -5.19 8.53 -22.61
N TYR A 71 -5.27 8.96 -21.35
CA TYR A 71 -4.72 8.19 -20.23
C TYR A 71 -5.46 6.86 -20.02
N SER A 72 -6.77 6.84 -20.26
CA SER A 72 -7.55 5.61 -20.20
C SER A 72 -7.18 4.63 -21.32
N VAL A 73 -6.76 5.11 -22.49
CA VAL A 73 -6.20 4.25 -23.55
C VAL A 73 -4.91 3.59 -23.06
N VAL A 74 -4.01 4.37 -22.43
CA VAL A 74 -2.75 3.84 -21.86
C VAL A 74 -3.03 2.78 -20.80
N THR A 75 -4.04 2.98 -19.94
CA THR A 75 -4.44 2.00 -18.93
C THR A 75 -4.91 0.68 -19.57
N VAL A 76 -5.80 0.75 -20.57
CA VAL A 76 -6.31 -0.46 -21.25
C VAL A 76 -5.20 -1.17 -22.01
N ALA A 77 -4.35 -0.42 -22.73
CA ALA A 77 -3.22 -0.98 -23.47
C ALA A 77 -2.20 -1.63 -22.53
N GLY A 78 -1.86 -0.97 -21.42
CA GLY A 78 -0.94 -1.51 -20.41
C GLY A 78 -1.49 -2.77 -19.73
N PHE A 79 -2.80 -2.79 -19.43
CA PHE A 79 -3.46 -3.99 -18.91
C PHE A 79 -3.37 -5.15 -19.91
N LEU A 80 -3.75 -4.94 -21.17
CA LEU A 80 -3.68 -5.98 -22.19
C LEU A 80 -2.25 -6.47 -22.42
N LEU A 81 -1.27 -5.56 -22.49
CA LEU A 81 0.13 -5.90 -22.67
C LEU A 81 0.61 -6.83 -21.56
N ILE A 82 0.38 -6.48 -20.30
CA ILE A 82 0.88 -7.27 -19.18
C ILE A 82 0.12 -8.60 -19.00
N THR A 83 -1.18 -8.62 -19.28
CA THR A 83 -1.98 -9.85 -19.27
C THR A 83 -1.54 -10.81 -20.38
N ILE A 84 -1.35 -10.31 -21.61
CA ILE A 84 -0.92 -11.14 -22.74
C ILE A 84 0.51 -11.66 -22.49
N ALA A 85 1.42 -10.80 -22.05
CA ALA A 85 2.79 -11.20 -21.73
C ALA A 85 2.83 -12.25 -20.59
N GLY A 86 2.02 -12.06 -19.55
CA GLY A 86 1.95 -12.98 -18.41
C GLY A 86 1.35 -14.34 -18.77
N PHE A 87 0.27 -14.39 -19.57
CA PHE A 87 -0.42 -15.64 -19.90
C PHE A 87 0.22 -16.42 -21.06
N PHE A 88 0.58 -15.74 -22.15
CA PHE A 88 1.00 -16.43 -23.38
C PHE A 88 2.50 -16.61 -23.50
N PHE A 89 3.29 -15.68 -22.95
CA PHE A 89 4.73 -15.61 -23.23
C PHE A 89 5.62 -16.02 -22.05
N SER A 90 5.04 -16.25 -20.87
CA SER A 90 5.81 -16.43 -19.63
C SER A 90 6.08 -17.90 -19.23
N GLY A 91 5.81 -18.86 -20.13
CA GLY A 91 6.23 -20.26 -19.95
C GLY A 91 5.51 -21.04 -18.84
N GLY A 92 4.34 -20.58 -18.37
CA GLY A 92 3.54 -21.26 -17.35
C GLY A 92 3.81 -20.79 -15.92
N ARG A 93 4.02 -21.71 -14.97
CA ARG A 93 4.14 -21.42 -13.51
C ARG A 93 5.36 -20.57 -13.12
N GLN A 94 6.32 -20.38 -14.03
CA GLN A 94 7.58 -19.68 -13.77
C GLN A 94 7.60 -18.26 -14.32
N PHE A 95 6.43 -17.65 -14.52
CA PHE A 95 6.29 -16.32 -15.11
C PHE A 95 7.05 -15.20 -14.37
N GLN A 96 7.43 -15.40 -13.11
CA GLN A 96 8.19 -14.45 -12.27
C GLN A 96 9.72 -14.67 -12.33
N ASN A 97 10.20 -15.69 -13.04
CA ASN A 97 11.62 -15.96 -13.09
C ASN A 97 12.36 -14.88 -13.90
N PRO A 98 13.63 -14.58 -13.55
CA PRO A 98 14.45 -13.65 -14.31
C PRO A 98 14.55 -14.04 -15.77
N GLY A 99 14.27 -13.09 -16.67
CA GLY A 99 14.37 -13.29 -18.12
C GLY A 99 13.09 -13.76 -18.80
N THR A 100 11.96 -13.90 -18.10
CA THR A 100 10.66 -14.04 -18.77
C THR A 100 10.22 -12.70 -19.38
N PRO A 101 9.36 -12.71 -20.41
CA PRO A 101 8.79 -11.49 -20.97
C PRO A 101 8.04 -10.65 -19.94
N PHE A 102 7.39 -11.28 -18.96
CA PHE A 102 6.74 -10.59 -17.86
C PHE A 102 7.74 -9.86 -16.95
N ASP A 103 8.81 -10.54 -16.53
CA ASP A 103 9.90 -9.94 -15.73
C ASP A 103 10.57 -8.78 -16.47
N TYR A 104 10.81 -8.92 -17.77
CA TYR A 104 11.37 -7.84 -18.60
C TYR A 104 10.48 -6.59 -18.59
N ILE A 105 9.18 -6.74 -18.78
CA ILE A 105 8.21 -5.63 -18.72
C ILE A 105 8.20 -5.03 -17.31
N TYR A 106 8.22 -5.87 -16.28
CA TYR A 106 8.20 -5.42 -14.89
C TYR A 106 9.42 -4.55 -14.58
N VAL A 107 10.64 -5.06 -14.84
CA VAL A 107 11.88 -4.36 -14.50
C VAL A 107 12.14 -3.15 -15.38
N ASN A 108 11.76 -3.17 -16.66
CA ASN A 108 12.07 -2.08 -17.60
C ASN A 108 10.95 -1.04 -17.75
N ILE A 109 9.70 -1.39 -17.44
CA ILE A 109 8.56 -0.48 -17.58
C ILE A 109 7.99 -0.14 -16.20
N PHE A 110 7.57 -1.14 -15.43
CA PHE A 110 6.90 -0.88 -14.15
C PHE A 110 7.84 -0.26 -13.11
N THR A 111 9.04 -0.82 -12.92
CA THR A 111 10.00 -0.32 -11.92
C THR A 111 10.40 1.15 -12.19
N PRO A 112 10.82 1.55 -13.41
CA PRO A 112 11.17 2.94 -13.68
C PRO A 112 9.97 3.87 -13.57
N LEU A 113 8.78 3.48 -14.04
CA LEU A 113 7.57 4.29 -13.87
C LEU A 113 7.23 4.52 -12.39
N SER A 114 7.32 3.48 -11.56
CA SER A 114 7.13 3.63 -10.11
C SER A 114 8.19 4.56 -9.50
N ALA A 115 9.44 4.44 -9.92
CA ALA A 115 10.53 5.32 -9.49
C ALA A 115 10.29 6.78 -9.91
N THR A 116 9.75 7.03 -11.11
CA THR A 116 9.37 8.40 -11.52
C THR A 116 8.26 8.99 -10.65
N MET A 117 7.27 8.18 -10.26
CA MET A 117 6.22 8.62 -9.35
C MET A 117 6.81 9.01 -7.99
N PHE A 118 7.73 8.20 -7.45
CA PHE A 118 8.45 8.52 -6.21
C PHE A 118 9.38 9.72 -6.36
N ALA A 119 10.07 9.88 -7.49
CA ALA A 119 10.94 11.02 -7.76
C ALA A 119 10.14 12.33 -7.85
N LEU A 120 8.98 12.30 -8.52
CA LEU A 120 8.06 13.44 -8.57
C LEU A 120 7.52 13.77 -7.17
N LEU A 121 7.12 12.77 -6.38
CA LEU A 121 6.71 12.99 -4.99
C LEU A 121 7.84 13.62 -4.18
N ALA A 122 9.07 13.11 -4.28
CA ALA A 122 10.23 13.68 -3.59
C ALA A 122 10.48 15.14 -4.02
N PHE A 123 10.39 15.43 -5.32
CA PHE A 123 10.54 16.79 -5.85
C PHE A 123 9.42 17.73 -5.34
N PHE A 124 8.15 17.30 -5.39
CA PHE A 124 7.03 18.11 -4.90
C PHE A 124 7.05 18.29 -3.40
N VAL A 125 7.41 17.26 -2.63
CA VAL A 125 7.62 17.37 -1.19
C VAL A 125 8.75 18.34 -0.92
N ALA A 126 9.91 18.21 -1.57
CA ALA A 126 11.03 19.14 -1.42
C ALA A 126 10.66 20.59 -1.80
N SER A 127 9.91 20.79 -2.89
CA SER A 127 9.44 22.11 -3.34
C SER A 127 8.40 22.72 -2.39
N ALA A 128 7.42 21.94 -1.95
CA ALA A 128 6.41 22.35 -0.99
C ALA A 128 7.03 22.63 0.38
N SER A 129 7.94 21.76 0.82
CA SER A 129 8.78 21.93 1.99
C SER A 129 9.62 23.19 1.87
N TYR A 130 10.35 23.45 0.79
CA TYR A 130 11.13 24.68 0.62
C TYR A 130 10.25 25.95 0.71
N ARG A 131 9.07 25.92 0.07
CA ARG A 131 8.09 27.02 0.14
C ARG A 131 7.46 27.17 1.54
N ALA A 132 7.25 26.07 2.26
CA ALA A 132 6.72 26.05 3.63
C ALA A 132 7.81 26.33 4.69
N PHE A 133 9.06 26.00 4.40
CA PHE A 133 10.29 26.23 5.17
C PHE A 133 10.86 27.63 4.90
N ARG A 134 9.99 28.65 4.82
CA ARG A 134 10.43 29.97 5.26
C ARG A 134 10.62 29.83 6.76
N ALA A 135 11.87 29.64 7.22
CA ALA A 135 12.25 29.33 8.61
C ALA A 135 11.57 30.29 9.61
N ARG A 136 10.34 29.95 10.00
CA ARG A 136 9.46 30.80 10.82
C ARG A 136 9.19 30.17 12.17
N THR A 137 9.33 28.84 12.30
CA THR A 137 9.13 28.11 13.55
C THR A 137 10.33 27.23 13.88
N ARG A 138 10.55 27.01 15.19
CA ARG A 138 11.64 26.16 15.70
C ARG A 138 11.51 24.72 15.21
N GLU A 139 10.29 24.20 15.16
CA GLU A 139 9.97 22.85 14.67
C GLU A 139 10.35 22.65 13.20
N ALA A 140 10.01 23.62 12.35
CA ALA A 140 10.34 23.56 10.93
C ALA A 140 11.86 23.62 10.69
N THR A 141 12.59 24.36 11.52
CA THR A 141 14.05 24.42 11.46
C THR A 141 14.70 23.08 11.86
N LEU A 142 14.16 22.41 12.89
CA LEU A 142 14.62 21.08 13.31
C LEU A 142 14.38 20.04 12.22
N LEU A 143 13.20 20.06 11.57
CA LEU A 143 12.89 19.17 10.45
C LEU A 143 13.80 19.42 9.25
N LEU A 144 14.08 20.69 8.93
CA LEU A 144 14.98 21.07 7.84
C LEU A 144 16.41 20.57 8.10
N LEU A 145 16.95 20.78 9.29
CA LEU A 145 18.28 20.29 9.68
C LEU A 145 18.34 18.76 9.64
N ALA A 146 17.35 18.08 10.20
CA ALA A 146 17.27 16.63 10.17
C ALA A 146 17.25 16.09 8.73
N GLY A 147 16.41 16.69 7.86
CA GLY A 147 16.34 16.33 6.45
C GLY A 147 17.65 16.57 5.69
N PHE A 148 18.32 17.69 5.96
CA PHE A 148 19.62 18.01 5.36
C PHE A 148 20.68 16.95 5.71
N PHE A 149 20.84 16.61 6.99
CA PHE A 149 21.81 15.60 7.41
C PHE A 149 21.49 14.21 6.87
N VAL A 150 20.22 13.82 6.86
CA VAL A 150 19.77 12.53 6.30
C VAL A 150 20.06 12.44 4.80
N MET A 151 19.76 13.49 4.03
CA MET A 151 20.02 13.50 2.60
C MET A 151 21.52 13.46 2.31
N LEU A 152 22.33 14.20 3.08
CA LEU A 152 23.79 14.21 2.91
C LEU A 152 24.41 12.83 3.26
N GLY A 153 23.92 12.15 4.29
CA GLY A 153 24.44 10.84 4.71
C GLY A 153 23.98 9.66 3.86
N ARG A 154 22.93 9.79 3.04
CA ARG A 154 22.50 8.77 2.06
C ARG A 154 23.26 8.82 0.74
N VAL A 155 23.97 9.91 0.45
CA VAL A 155 24.78 10.07 -0.77
C VAL A 155 26.22 9.65 -0.47
N PRO A 156 26.91 8.90 -1.36
CA PRO A 156 28.30 8.47 -1.16
C PRO A 156 29.27 9.62 -0.83
N VAL A 157 28.96 10.84 -1.30
CA VAL A 157 29.70 12.08 -1.02
C VAL A 157 29.73 12.41 0.48
N GLY A 158 28.68 12.10 1.24
CA GLY A 158 28.64 12.36 2.68
C GLY A 158 29.68 11.56 3.46
N ASP A 159 29.91 10.32 3.05
CA ASP A 159 30.95 9.47 3.62
C ASP A 159 32.35 9.91 3.18
N LEU A 160 32.52 10.37 1.93
CA LEU A 160 33.79 10.93 1.43
C LEU A 160 34.22 12.16 2.25
N ILE A 161 33.28 13.04 2.59
CA ILE A 161 33.56 14.25 3.39
C ILE A 161 33.86 13.91 4.86
N THR A 162 33.29 12.81 5.38
CA THR A 162 33.47 12.39 6.78
C THR A 162 34.51 11.27 6.97
N GLN A 163 35.34 10.98 5.96
CA GLN A 163 36.42 9.97 6.04
C GLN A 163 37.42 10.21 7.18
N TRP A 164 37.67 11.48 7.49
CA TRP A 164 38.51 11.92 8.61
C TRP A 164 37.94 11.62 10.01
N LEU A 165 36.65 11.27 10.15
CA LEU A 165 36.08 10.87 11.43
C LEU A 165 36.14 9.34 11.67
N PRO A 166 36.25 8.90 12.95
CA PRO A 166 36.20 7.49 13.32
C PRO A 166 34.92 6.82 12.82
N VAL A 167 34.99 5.50 12.60
CA VAL A 167 33.95 4.64 12.00
C VAL A 167 32.59 4.65 12.76
N GLY A 168 32.48 5.34 13.91
CA GLY A 168 31.23 5.56 14.65
C GLY A 168 30.53 6.90 14.40
N TYR A 169 31.26 7.94 13.97
CA TYR A 169 30.75 9.32 13.89
C TYR A 169 30.59 9.82 12.45
N ARG A 170 30.64 8.91 11.48
CA ARG A 170 30.39 9.26 10.07
C ARG A 170 28.95 9.67 9.86
N LEU A 171 28.73 10.46 8.81
CA LEU A 171 27.42 11.01 8.51
C LEU A 171 26.38 9.93 8.16
N SER A 172 26.84 8.81 7.60
CA SER A 172 26.08 7.56 7.40
C SER A 172 25.49 7.03 8.72
N ASN A 173 26.31 6.88 9.77
CA ASN A 173 25.83 6.36 11.06
C ASN A 173 24.82 7.29 11.75
N LEU A 174 25.01 8.61 11.62
CA LEU A 174 24.03 9.57 12.14
C LEU A 174 22.70 9.43 11.40
N THR A 175 22.76 9.26 10.08
CA THR A 175 21.58 9.01 9.24
C THR A 175 20.89 7.70 9.61
N ASP A 176 21.67 6.64 9.83
CA ASP A 176 21.15 5.34 10.27
C ASP A 176 20.49 5.43 11.65
N TRP A 177 21.05 6.22 12.57
CA TRP A 177 20.41 6.45 13.87
C TRP A 177 19.07 7.19 13.73
N ILE A 178 19.00 8.26 12.92
CA ILE A 178 17.76 9.00 12.66
C ILE A 178 16.71 8.08 11.99
N MET A 179 17.14 7.26 11.04
CA MET A 179 16.26 6.34 10.32
C MET A 179 15.74 5.23 11.23
N ASN A 180 16.62 4.62 12.02
CA ASN A 180 16.31 3.43 12.80
C ASN A 180 15.64 3.72 14.14
N VAL A 181 15.76 4.94 14.69
CA VAL A 181 15.18 5.29 15.99
C VAL A 181 13.93 6.19 15.84
N PRO A 182 14.02 7.50 15.57
CA PRO A 182 12.84 8.36 15.53
C PRO A 182 11.93 8.08 14.33
N GLN A 183 12.47 7.78 13.15
CA GLN A 183 11.63 7.50 11.99
C GLN A 183 10.88 6.17 12.14
N THR A 184 11.55 5.07 12.50
CA THR A 184 10.84 3.80 12.74
C THR A 184 9.84 3.93 13.88
N ALA A 185 10.14 4.70 14.94
CA ALA A 185 9.20 4.95 16.03
C ALA A 185 7.94 5.67 15.51
N GLY A 186 8.09 6.71 14.68
CA GLY A 186 6.98 7.41 14.04
C GLY A 186 6.18 6.50 13.11
N GLN A 187 6.84 5.71 12.26
CA GLN A 187 6.18 4.75 11.37
C GLN A 187 5.41 3.69 12.16
N ARG A 188 5.98 3.16 13.25
CA ARG A 188 5.30 2.22 14.15
C ARG A 188 4.09 2.86 14.83
N ALA A 189 4.20 4.10 15.30
CA ALA A 189 3.08 4.83 15.88
C ALA A 189 1.93 5.00 14.87
N ILE A 190 2.25 5.37 13.63
CA ILE A 190 1.27 5.46 12.53
C ILE A 190 0.63 4.10 12.26
N MET A 191 1.42 3.03 12.12
CA MET A 191 0.89 1.68 11.88
C MET A 191 -0.02 1.21 13.00
N ILE A 192 0.36 1.45 14.26
CA ILE A 192 -0.47 1.14 15.44
C ILE A 192 -1.76 1.95 15.39
N GLY A 193 -1.69 3.25 15.08
CA GLY A 193 -2.85 4.13 14.96
C GLY A 193 -3.82 3.67 13.86
N ILE A 194 -3.31 3.30 12.69
CA ILE A 194 -4.10 2.75 11.58
C ILE A 194 -4.72 1.42 12.00
N ALA A 195 -3.95 0.52 12.62
CA ALA A 195 -4.46 -0.78 13.08
C ALA A 195 -5.59 -0.62 14.10
N LEU A 196 -5.43 0.26 15.10
CA LEU A 196 -6.48 0.57 16.07
C LEU A 196 -7.71 1.21 15.41
N GLY A 197 -7.51 2.09 14.42
CA GLY A 197 -8.58 2.67 13.63
C GLY A 197 -9.38 1.62 12.87
N ILE A 198 -8.71 0.70 12.18
CA ILE A 198 -9.33 -0.43 11.48
C ILE A 198 -10.09 -1.30 12.48
N MET A 199 -9.48 -1.69 13.60
CA MET A 199 -10.14 -2.50 14.64
C MET A 199 -11.39 -1.83 15.20
N SER A 200 -11.36 -0.51 15.42
CA SER A 200 -12.52 0.27 15.86
C SER A 200 -13.66 0.21 14.83
N THR A 201 -13.35 0.44 13.55
CA THR A 201 -14.36 0.37 12.47
C THR A 201 -14.93 -1.04 12.33
N SER A 202 -14.08 -2.07 12.37
CA SER A 202 -14.50 -3.47 12.30
C SER A 202 -15.41 -3.84 13.47
N LEU A 203 -15.12 -3.39 14.68
CA LEU A 203 -15.97 -3.65 15.85
C LEU A 203 -17.33 -2.94 15.73
N ARG A 204 -17.37 -1.70 15.23
CA ARG A 204 -18.64 -0.99 14.98
C ARG A 204 -19.51 -1.72 13.95
N VAL A 205 -18.89 -2.31 12.93
CA VAL A 205 -19.59 -3.14 11.93
C VAL A 205 -20.10 -4.45 12.53
N ILE A 206 -19.26 -5.16 13.30
CA ILE A 206 -19.63 -6.44 13.96
C ILE A 206 -20.79 -6.21 14.96
N LEU A 207 -20.74 -5.14 15.74
CA LEU A 207 -21.80 -4.78 16.68
C LEU A 207 -23.04 -4.20 16.00
N GLY A 208 -23.02 -4.00 14.67
CA GLY A 208 -24.14 -3.46 13.90
C GLY A 208 -24.46 -1.99 14.16
N ILE A 209 -23.50 -1.25 14.76
CA ILE A 209 -23.58 0.20 14.98
C ILE A 209 -23.42 0.90 13.63
N GLU A 210 -22.47 0.46 12.79
CA GLU A 210 -22.31 0.91 11.41
C GLU A 210 -23.04 -0.02 10.44
N ARG A 211 -24.08 0.50 9.78
CA ARG A 211 -24.99 -0.27 8.92
C ARG A 211 -24.61 -0.29 7.44
N THR A 212 -23.33 -0.05 7.13
CA THR A 212 -22.79 0.07 5.76
C THR A 212 -23.13 -1.13 4.87
N ILE A 213 -23.31 -2.32 5.46
CA ILE A 213 -23.55 -3.58 4.73
C ILE A 213 -25.04 -3.82 4.43
N THR A 214 -25.98 -3.22 5.17
CA THR A 214 -27.43 -3.54 5.06
C THR A 214 -28.19 -2.72 4.01
N GLY A 215 -27.47 -2.08 3.08
CA GLY A 215 -28.00 -1.11 2.12
C GLY A 215 -28.41 0.17 2.85
N GLY A 216 -27.88 1.32 2.46
CA GLY A 216 -28.18 2.60 3.13
C GLY A 216 -29.66 2.96 3.06
N GLU A 217 -30.14 3.57 4.14
CA GLU A 217 -30.58 4.97 4.01
C GLU A 217 -29.40 5.82 4.48
#